data_AF-A0AAV2R2Y8-F1
#
_entry.id   AF-A0AAV2R2Y8-F1
#
_cell.length_a   1.000
_cell.length_b   1.000
_cell.length_c   1.000
_cell.angle_alpha   90.00
_cell.angle_beta   90.00
_cell.angle_gamma   90.00
#
_symmetry.space_group_name_H-M   'P 1'
#
loop_
_entity.id
_entity.type
_entity.pdbx_description
1 polymer ?
#
loop_
_entity_poly.entity_id
_entity_poly.type
_entity_poly.pdbx_seq_one_letter_code
_entity_poly.pdbx_strand_id
1 'polypeptide(L)'
;VVAVDLRGCGDSDKLAFRYQYTTDILVEDVASLIRALERESAYVACCGLSGQVGWSLAYKYPDMVKKLVLFHAPHPYVIRQHFHSSLMHYIKGWYYLFVRLPFLPELAASLNDGALIDSLLKPLIREKAVTKDEIEAYKFNFTTYSEWSGALQHMRQISLAPVWEDEAPPRVLSTPTLLIMGDPDALTPIDLAYRSAEYVERITIKPLSGPPRLVHQSKPTQVNRVVLEFLREMPWKPLTPATSSLMGRVMGAGMFAVNKTTDVWQMSQNVGILGMAKASLDIAEAKLGFDQL
;
A
#
# COMPACT_ATOMS: atom_id res chain seq x y z
N VAL A 1 12.18 -6.28 17.54
CA VAL A 1 11.49 -5.68 16.37
C VAL A 1 12.55 -5.45 15.33
N VAL A 2 12.26 -5.76 14.06
CA VAL A 2 13.17 -5.52 12.93
C VAL A 2 12.40 -4.68 11.92
N ALA A 3 13.01 -3.58 11.48
CA ALA A 3 12.53 -2.76 10.38
C ALA A 3 13.55 -2.88 9.25
N VAL A 4 13.06 -3.08 8.02
CA VAL A 4 13.89 -3.52 6.90
C VAL A 4 13.66 -2.57 5.74
N ASP A 5 14.75 -2.06 5.20
CA ASP A 5 14.74 -1.45 3.89
C ASP A 5 14.64 -2.56 2.86
N LEU A 6 13.50 -2.66 2.17
CA LEU A 6 13.38 -3.62 1.07
C LEU A 6 14.39 -3.27 -0.02
N ARG A 7 14.82 -4.29 -0.78
CA ARG A 7 15.58 -4.14 -2.02
C ARG A 7 15.09 -2.92 -2.82
N GLY A 8 15.99 -2.02 -3.20
CA GLY A 8 15.69 -0.78 -3.92
C GLY A 8 15.21 0.39 -3.06
N CYS A 9 15.15 0.26 -1.74
CA CYS A 9 14.76 1.33 -0.81
C CYS A 9 15.88 1.56 0.22
N GLY A 10 15.91 2.76 0.81
CA GLY A 10 16.80 3.11 1.92
C GLY A 10 18.25 2.70 1.68
N ASP A 11 18.89 2.02 2.62
CA ASP A 11 20.28 1.57 2.50
C ASP A 11 20.46 0.22 1.79
N SER A 12 19.36 -0.44 1.43
CA SER A 12 19.41 -1.70 0.67
C SER A 12 19.83 -1.49 -0.79
N ASP A 13 20.36 -2.57 -1.38
CA ASP A 13 20.87 -2.58 -2.76
C ASP A 13 19.82 -2.12 -3.77
N LYS A 14 20.24 -1.20 -4.65
CA LYS A 14 19.42 -0.62 -5.72
C LYS A 14 19.86 -1.21 -7.05
N LEU A 15 19.37 -2.41 -7.33
CA LEU A 15 19.65 -3.12 -8.58
C LEU A 15 18.97 -2.45 -9.77
N ALA A 16 19.60 -2.51 -10.95
CA ALA A 16 19.17 -1.76 -12.13
C ALA A 16 17.95 -2.37 -12.84
N PHE A 17 17.79 -3.69 -12.81
CA PHE A 17 16.85 -4.36 -13.70
C PHE A 17 15.56 -4.79 -13.02
N ARG A 18 14.43 -4.57 -13.70
CA ARG A 18 13.09 -4.89 -13.22
C ARG A 18 12.88 -6.36 -12.85
N TYR A 19 13.50 -7.29 -13.57
CA TYR A 19 13.36 -8.72 -13.29
C TYR A 19 13.99 -9.13 -11.94
N GLN A 20 14.82 -8.26 -11.34
CA GLN A 20 15.42 -8.47 -10.03
C GLN A 20 14.51 -8.04 -8.86
N TYR A 21 13.31 -7.55 -9.18
CA TYR A 21 12.32 -7.07 -8.22
C TYR A 21 11.00 -7.81 -8.35
N THR A 22 10.96 -8.97 -9.00
CA THR A 22 9.72 -9.75 -9.08
C THR A 22 9.21 -10.02 -7.67
N THR A 23 7.88 -10.16 -7.52
CA THR A 23 7.28 -10.43 -6.21
C THR A 23 7.90 -11.66 -5.55
N ASP A 24 8.23 -12.70 -6.32
CA ASP A 24 8.92 -13.89 -5.80
C ASP A 24 10.29 -13.59 -5.18
N ILE A 25 11.09 -12.73 -5.81
CA ILE A 25 12.39 -12.33 -5.29
C ILE A 25 12.22 -11.50 -4.01
N LEU A 26 11.31 -10.52 -4.02
CA LEU A 26 11.06 -9.68 -2.84
C LEU A 26 10.53 -10.49 -1.65
N VAL A 27 9.70 -11.50 -1.92
CA VAL A 27 9.22 -12.44 -0.90
C VAL A 27 10.36 -13.30 -0.37
N GLU A 28 11.26 -13.77 -1.25
CA GLU A 28 12.42 -14.57 -0.84
C GLU A 28 13.42 -13.76 -0.02
N ASP A 29 13.58 -12.46 -0.27
CA ASP A 29 14.40 -11.58 0.57
C ASP A 29 13.90 -11.56 2.01
N VAL A 30 12.60 -11.38 2.20
CA VAL A 30 12.00 -11.35 3.54
C VAL A 30 12.05 -12.73 4.21
N ALA A 31 11.77 -13.80 3.47
CA ALA A 31 11.86 -15.16 3.99
C ALA A 31 13.31 -15.51 4.39
N SER A 32 14.28 -15.15 3.56
CA SER A 32 15.71 -15.37 3.83
C SER A 32 16.18 -14.55 5.02
N LEU A 33 15.72 -13.31 5.18
CA LEU A 33 16.00 -12.51 6.36
C LEU A 33 15.46 -13.16 7.64
N ILE A 34 14.23 -13.67 7.62
CA ILE A 34 13.64 -14.38 8.78
C ILE A 34 14.52 -15.58 9.17
N ARG A 35 14.96 -16.38 8.18
CA ARG A 35 15.87 -17.52 8.41
C ARG A 35 17.24 -17.06 8.91
N ALA A 36 17.82 -16.00 8.35
CA ALA A 36 19.12 -15.45 8.74
C ALA A 36 19.13 -14.90 10.17
N LEU A 37 17.97 -14.45 10.66
CA LEU A 37 17.76 -14.07 12.07
C LEU A 37 17.49 -15.28 12.99
N GLU A 38 17.68 -16.51 12.48
CA GLU A 38 17.46 -17.78 13.19
C GLU A 38 16.04 -17.90 13.75
N ARG A 39 15.05 -17.42 12.98
CA ARG A 39 13.63 -17.56 13.32
C ARG A 39 12.92 -18.45 12.32
N GLU A 40 12.04 -19.30 12.83
CA GLU A 40 11.15 -20.12 12.00
C GLU A 40 9.94 -19.32 11.50
N SER A 41 9.52 -18.30 12.25
CA SER A 41 8.33 -17.50 11.96
C SER A 41 8.35 -16.13 12.63
N ALA A 42 7.61 -15.19 12.06
CA ALA A 42 7.52 -13.81 12.54
C ALA A 42 6.08 -13.26 12.47
N TYR A 43 5.84 -12.18 13.23
CA TYR A 43 4.74 -11.26 12.94
C TYR A 43 5.23 -10.28 11.88
N VAL A 44 4.47 -10.11 10.81
CA VAL A 44 4.89 -9.32 9.65
C VAL A 44 3.98 -8.10 9.53
N ALA A 45 4.58 -6.92 9.42
CA ALA A 45 3.86 -5.67 9.20
C ALA A 45 4.33 -5.04 7.88
N CYS A 46 3.38 -4.64 7.02
CA CYS A 46 3.68 -4.03 5.73
C CYS A 46 2.81 -2.79 5.50
N CYS A 47 3.33 -1.82 4.75
CA CYS A 47 2.67 -0.57 4.46
C CYS A 47 2.65 -0.28 2.95
N GLY A 48 1.48 0.09 2.43
CA GLY A 48 1.30 0.47 1.03
C GLY A 48 1.79 -0.61 0.06
N LEU A 49 2.79 -0.27 -0.77
CA LEU A 49 3.32 -1.15 -1.83
C LEU A 49 3.94 -2.44 -1.28
N SER A 50 4.60 -2.37 -0.11
CA SER A 50 5.16 -3.57 0.55
C SER A 50 4.08 -4.56 0.98
N GLY A 51 2.81 -4.15 1.03
CA GLY A 51 1.70 -5.06 1.31
C GLY A 51 1.59 -6.18 0.28
N GLN A 52 1.93 -5.96 -0.99
CA GLN A 52 1.99 -7.04 -1.99
C GLN A 52 2.99 -8.13 -1.57
N VAL A 53 4.15 -7.74 -1.04
CA VAL A 53 5.15 -8.68 -0.52
C VAL A 53 4.60 -9.41 0.71
N GLY A 54 3.96 -8.70 1.64
CA GLY A 54 3.37 -9.31 2.85
C GLY A 54 2.28 -10.35 2.54
N TRP A 55 1.36 -10.02 1.63
CA TRP A 55 0.33 -10.95 1.16
C TRP A 55 0.97 -12.18 0.49
N SER A 56 1.90 -11.97 -0.45
CA SER A 56 2.56 -13.07 -1.16
C SER A 56 3.42 -13.93 -0.24
N LEU A 57 4.07 -13.35 0.77
CA LEU A 57 4.83 -14.08 1.79
C LEU A 57 3.90 -15.01 2.58
N ALA A 58 2.73 -14.52 3.03
CA ALA A 58 1.77 -15.33 3.76
C ALA A 58 1.16 -16.45 2.90
N TYR A 59 0.99 -16.23 1.59
CA TYR A 59 0.58 -17.27 0.65
C TYR A 59 1.65 -18.29 0.33
N LYS A 60 2.91 -17.89 0.22
CA LYS A 60 4.01 -18.77 -0.17
C LYS A 60 4.56 -19.56 1.02
N TYR A 61 4.66 -18.91 2.18
CA TYR A 61 5.23 -19.45 3.41
C TYR A 61 4.27 -19.23 4.60
N PRO A 62 3.09 -19.89 4.60
CA PRO A 62 2.07 -19.67 5.63
C PRO A 62 2.58 -19.93 7.06
N ASP A 63 3.49 -20.90 7.23
CA ASP A 63 4.06 -21.24 8.54
C ASP A 63 5.07 -20.19 9.05
N MET A 64 5.65 -19.39 8.15
CA MET A 64 6.58 -18.31 8.52
C MET A 64 5.87 -17.05 9.00
N VAL A 65 4.58 -16.88 8.67
CA VAL A 65 3.82 -15.66 9.02
C VAL A 65 2.77 -15.99 10.07
N LYS A 66 3.08 -15.68 11.34
CA LYS A 66 2.16 -15.91 12.47
C LYS A 66 0.92 -15.03 12.41
N LYS A 67 1.12 -13.74 12.10
CA LYS A 67 0.09 -12.74 11.88
C LYS A 67 0.60 -11.71 10.90
N LEU A 68 -0.29 -11.21 10.06
CA LEU A 68 -0.01 -10.18 9.07
C LEU A 68 -0.71 -8.87 9.47
N VAL A 69 0.02 -7.76 9.49
CA VAL A 69 -0.51 -6.42 9.73
C VAL A 69 -0.27 -5.58 8.47
N LEU A 70 -1.31 -4.94 7.97
CA LEU A 70 -1.27 -4.19 6.72
C LEU A 70 -1.78 -2.78 6.94
N PHE A 71 -1.00 -1.80 6.50
CA PHE A 71 -1.39 -0.40 6.48
C PHE A 71 -1.73 0.00 5.06
N HIS A 72 -3.01 0.27 4.82
CA HIS A 72 -3.53 0.79 3.55
C HIS A 72 -3.09 -0.04 2.33
N ALA A 73 -3.16 -1.35 2.49
CA ALA A 73 -2.74 -2.32 1.47
C ALA A 73 -3.80 -3.42 1.31
N PRO A 74 -4.90 -3.13 0.59
CA PRO A 74 -5.90 -4.14 0.24
C PRO A 74 -5.28 -5.31 -0.51
N HIS A 75 -6.03 -6.41 -0.58
CA HIS A 75 -5.58 -7.65 -1.23
C HIS A 75 -5.22 -7.41 -2.72
N PRO A 76 -4.05 -7.87 -3.22
CA PRO A 76 -3.59 -7.56 -4.58
C PRO A 76 -4.56 -8.00 -5.67
N TYR A 77 -5.23 -9.14 -5.49
CA TYR A 77 -6.24 -9.62 -6.43
C TYR A 77 -7.47 -8.70 -6.50
N VAL A 78 -7.89 -8.12 -5.37
CA VAL A 78 -9.01 -7.16 -5.30
C VAL A 78 -8.63 -5.85 -5.99
N ILE A 79 -7.40 -5.36 -5.77
CA ILE A 79 -6.87 -4.18 -6.45
C ILE A 79 -6.88 -4.39 -7.97
N ARG A 80 -6.39 -5.55 -8.43
CA ARG A 80 -6.37 -5.90 -9.85
C ARG A 80 -7.78 -5.95 -10.45
N GLN A 81 -8.73 -6.62 -9.79
CA GLN A 81 -10.13 -6.62 -10.23
C GLN A 81 -10.72 -5.22 -10.32
N HIS A 82 -10.44 -4.36 -9.34
CA HIS A 82 -10.95 -2.98 -9.31
C HIS A 82 -10.34 -2.10 -10.41
N PHE A 83 -9.04 -2.26 -10.69
CA PHE A 83 -8.37 -1.50 -11.75
C PHE A 83 -9.05 -1.70 -13.12
N HIS A 84 -9.59 -2.89 -13.36
CA HIS A 84 -10.25 -3.26 -14.62
C HIS A 84 -11.76 -3.03 -14.65
N SER A 85 -12.38 -2.63 -13.54
CA SER A 85 -13.84 -2.55 -13.46
C SER A 85 -14.44 -1.30 -14.10
N SER A 86 -13.65 -0.25 -14.38
CA SER A 86 -14.13 0.99 -14.97
C SER A 86 -13.06 1.74 -15.75
N LEU A 87 -13.44 2.35 -16.88
CA LEU A 87 -12.58 3.28 -17.64
C LEU A 87 -12.08 4.45 -16.77
N MET A 88 -12.86 4.87 -15.78
CA MET A 88 -12.47 5.93 -14.86
C MET A 88 -11.28 5.53 -13.98
N HIS A 89 -11.12 4.23 -13.69
CA HIS A 89 -9.97 3.73 -12.94
C HIS A 89 -8.72 3.69 -13.80
N TYR A 90 -8.83 3.47 -15.11
CA TYR A 90 -7.71 3.63 -16.04
C TYR A 90 -7.23 5.08 -16.12
N ILE A 91 -8.16 6.03 -16.26
CA ILE A 91 -7.84 7.47 -16.28
C ILE A 91 -7.18 7.88 -14.98
N LYS A 92 -7.69 7.43 -13.83
CA LYS A 92 -7.09 7.72 -12.51
C LYS A 92 -5.77 6.99 -12.27
N GLY A 93 -5.62 5.80 -12.85
CA GLY A 93 -4.46 4.94 -12.74
C GLY A 93 -3.37 5.17 -13.77
N TRP A 94 -3.45 6.26 -14.56
CA TRP A 94 -2.48 6.59 -15.61
C TRP A 94 -1.03 6.59 -15.11
N TYR A 95 -0.80 6.96 -13.86
CA TYR A 95 0.53 6.98 -13.28
C TYR A 95 1.13 5.57 -13.15
N TYR A 96 0.32 4.50 -13.01
CA TYR A 96 0.84 3.13 -13.07
C TYR A 96 1.36 2.78 -14.48
N LEU A 97 0.80 3.38 -15.53
CA LEU A 97 1.32 3.27 -16.90
C LEU A 97 2.56 4.16 -17.06
N PHE A 98 2.51 5.40 -16.58
CA PHE A 98 3.64 6.33 -16.59
C PHE A 98 4.89 5.71 -15.95
N VAL A 99 4.75 5.13 -14.76
CA VAL A 99 5.84 4.47 -14.03
C VAL A 99 6.48 3.32 -14.81
N ARG A 100 5.81 2.73 -15.80
CA ARG A 100 6.38 1.67 -16.65
C ARG A 100 7.28 2.19 -17.78
N LEU A 101 7.26 3.48 -18.07
CA LEU A 101 8.16 4.07 -19.05
C LEU A 101 9.62 3.98 -18.56
N PRO A 102 10.59 3.67 -19.44
CA PRO A 102 11.98 3.64 -19.07
C PRO A 102 12.51 5.06 -18.83
N PHE A 103 13.27 5.25 -17.75
CA PHE A 103 13.99 6.49 -17.36
C PHE A 103 13.13 7.71 -17.01
N LEU A 104 11.99 7.93 -17.67
CA LEU A 104 11.15 9.12 -17.52
C LEU A 104 10.60 9.30 -16.10
N PRO A 105 10.04 8.27 -15.44
CA PRO A 105 9.49 8.41 -14.09
C PRO A 105 10.55 8.72 -13.06
N GLU A 106 11.70 8.04 -13.15
CA GLU A 106 12.86 8.29 -12.30
C GLU A 106 13.37 9.73 -12.47
N LEU A 107 13.55 10.18 -13.71
CA LEU A 107 13.99 11.54 -13.99
C LEU A 107 12.98 12.55 -13.44
N ALA A 108 11.70 12.41 -13.77
CA ALA A 108 10.65 13.31 -13.30
C ALA A 108 10.59 13.39 -11.77
N ALA A 109 10.76 12.27 -11.07
CA ALA A 109 10.73 12.21 -9.61
C ALA A 109 11.99 12.78 -8.95
N SER A 110 13.16 12.65 -9.60
CA SER A 110 14.43 13.23 -9.14
C SER A 110 14.52 14.75 -9.32
N LEU A 111 13.66 15.34 -10.14
CA LEU A 111 13.64 16.77 -10.38
C LEU A 111 12.89 17.51 -9.26
N ASN A 112 13.20 18.80 -9.11
CA ASN A 112 12.49 19.72 -8.20
C ASN A 112 12.69 19.44 -6.71
N ASP A 113 13.91 19.05 -6.30
CA ASP A 113 14.36 19.03 -4.90
C ASP A 113 13.40 18.29 -3.94
N GLY A 114 12.96 17.09 -4.34
CA GLY A 114 12.06 16.28 -3.52
C GLY A 114 10.64 16.81 -3.41
N ALA A 115 10.18 17.70 -4.30
CA ALA A 115 8.80 18.22 -4.29
C ALA A 115 7.72 17.13 -4.34
N LEU A 116 8.03 15.98 -4.97
CA LEU A 116 7.14 14.82 -4.95
C LEU A 116 6.99 14.27 -3.51
N ILE A 117 8.08 14.17 -2.76
CA ILE A 117 8.08 13.77 -1.36
C ILE A 117 7.31 14.79 -0.51
N ASP A 118 7.52 16.10 -0.72
CA ASP A 118 6.75 17.14 -0.02
C ASP A 118 5.25 17.00 -0.28
N SER A 119 4.85 16.70 -1.52
CA SER A 119 3.46 16.48 -1.90
C SER A 119 2.87 15.26 -1.20
N LEU A 120 3.62 14.16 -1.12
CA LEU A 120 3.21 12.92 -0.46
C LEU A 120 3.11 13.08 1.07
N LEU A 121 4.03 13.84 1.67
CA LEU A 121 4.07 14.08 3.12
C LEU A 121 3.18 15.26 3.54
N LYS A 122 2.64 16.04 2.61
CA LYS A 122 1.77 17.20 2.87
C LYS A 122 0.69 16.97 3.91
N PRO A 123 -0.02 15.81 3.95
CA PRO A 123 -0.97 15.54 5.03
C PRO A 123 -0.32 15.50 6.42
N LEU A 124 0.82 14.83 6.56
CA LEU A 124 1.57 14.78 7.83
C LEU A 124 2.10 16.15 8.23
N ILE A 125 2.57 16.94 7.26
CA ILE A 125 3.04 18.31 7.49
C ILE A 125 1.89 19.19 8.02
N ARG A 126 0.70 19.08 7.43
CA ARG A 126 -0.50 19.82 7.86
C ARG A 126 -0.92 19.44 9.28
N GLU A 127 -0.82 18.16 9.61
CA GLU A 127 -1.15 17.63 10.94
C GLU A 127 -0.02 17.86 11.96
N LYS A 128 1.13 18.42 11.55
CA LYS A 128 2.36 18.54 12.36
C LYS A 128 2.80 17.19 12.95
N ALA A 129 2.54 16.11 12.23
CA ALA A 129 2.89 14.75 12.63
C ALA A 129 4.35 14.39 12.30
N VAL A 130 5.03 15.23 11.51
CA VAL A 130 6.45 15.11 11.16
C VAL A 130 7.16 16.44 11.36
N THR A 131 8.41 16.36 11.79
CA THR A 131 9.35 17.46 11.93
C THR A 131 10.00 17.81 10.59
N LYS A 132 10.66 18.97 10.51
CA LYS A 132 11.42 19.35 9.31
C LYS A 132 12.56 18.38 9.02
N ASP A 133 13.27 17.96 10.06
CA ASP A 133 14.40 17.04 9.92
C ASP A 133 13.95 15.67 9.40
N GLU A 134 12.77 15.19 9.80
CA GLU A 134 12.18 13.96 9.26
C GLU A 134 11.79 14.10 7.79
N ILE A 135 11.24 15.24 7.37
CA ILE A 135 10.92 15.51 5.96
C ILE A 135 12.20 15.49 5.12
N GLU A 136 13.26 16.15 5.59
CA GLU A 136 14.55 16.17 4.89
C GLU A 136 15.20 14.77 4.87
N ALA A 137 15.05 13.97 5.93
CA ALA A 137 15.48 12.57 5.93
C ALA A 137 14.71 11.72 4.89
N TYR A 138 13.40 11.97 4.71
CA TYR A 138 12.66 11.34 3.62
C TYR A 138 13.19 11.75 2.25
N LYS A 139 13.44 13.05 2.03
CA LYS A 139 13.99 13.55 0.75
C LYS A 139 15.38 13.00 0.46
N PHE A 140 16.22 12.87 1.50
CA PHE A 140 17.57 12.35 1.38
C PHE A 140 17.61 10.95 0.75
N ASN A 141 16.63 10.10 1.08
CA ASN A 141 16.48 8.76 0.52
C ASN A 141 16.03 8.73 -0.96
N PHE A 142 15.77 9.89 -1.57
CA PHE A 142 15.21 10.05 -2.92
C PHE A 142 15.91 11.18 -3.70
N THR A 143 17.22 11.31 -3.55
CA THR A 143 18.03 12.34 -4.22
C THR A 143 18.57 11.87 -5.57
N THR A 144 18.74 10.57 -5.76
CA THR A 144 19.40 9.98 -6.92
C THR A 144 18.44 9.23 -7.83
N TYR A 145 18.83 9.09 -9.10
CA TYR A 145 18.11 8.25 -10.06
C TYR A 145 17.94 6.80 -9.55
N SER A 146 18.96 6.21 -8.94
CA SER A 146 18.94 4.83 -8.46
C SER A 146 17.95 4.60 -7.31
N GLU A 147 17.80 5.58 -6.41
CA GLU A 147 16.84 5.53 -5.31
C GLU A 147 15.40 5.55 -5.82
N TRP A 148 15.11 6.46 -6.75
CA TRP A 148 13.81 6.48 -7.42
C TRP A 148 13.55 5.22 -8.22
N SER A 149 14.55 4.74 -8.96
CA SER A 149 14.39 3.53 -9.75
C SER A 149 13.99 2.36 -8.87
N GLY A 150 14.73 2.12 -7.77
CA GLY A 150 14.45 1.04 -6.83
C GLY A 150 13.04 1.09 -6.25
N ALA A 151 12.61 2.24 -5.72
CA ALA A 151 11.25 2.39 -5.18
C ALA A 151 10.15 2.21 -6.24
N LEU A 152 10.37 2.73 -7.45
CA LEU A 152 9.43 2.58 -8.56
C LEU A 152 9.34 1.14 -9.07
N GLN A 153 10.39 0.32 -8.92
CA GLN A 153 10.32 -1.10 -9.27
C GLN A 153 9.22 -1.83 -8.49
N HIS A 154 9.00 -1.50 -7.21
CA HIS A 154 7.91 -2.08 -6.42
C HIS A 154 6.54 -1.78 -7.02
N MET A 155 6.31 -0.54 -7.45
CA MET A 155 5.06 -0.16 -8.13
C MET A 155 4.90 -0.85 -9.49
N ARG A 156 6.00 -1.09 -10.22
CA ARG A 156 5.99 -1.82 -11.50
C ARG A 156 5.61 -3.29 -11.35
N GLN A 157 5.69 -3.87 -10.15
CA GLN A 157 5.25 -5.26 -9.89
C GLN A 157 3.75 -5.40 -9.64
N ILE A 158 3.03 -4.30 -9.47
CA ILE A 158 1.57 -4.36 -9.39
C ILE A 158 1.07 -4.82 -10.75
N SER A 159 0.44 -6.00 -10.79
CA SER A 159 -0.13 -6.53 -12.01
C SER A 159 -1.32 -5.69 -12.44
N LEU A 160 -1.21 -5.10 -13.64
CA LEU A 160 -2.31 -4.44 -14.32
C LEU A 160 -2.95 -5.35 -15.38
N ALA A 161 -2.65 -6.64 -15.41
CA ALA A 161 -3.34 -7.55 -16.32
C ALA A 161 -4.81 -7.68 -15.92
N PRO A 162 -5.77 -7.80 -16.85
CA PRO A 162 -7.16 -8.11 -16.50
C PRO A 162 -7.22 -9.46 -15.80
N VAL A 163 -8.10 -9.61 -14.82
CA VAL A 163 -8.48 -10.92 -14.29
C VAL A 163 -9.43 -11.54 -15.30
N TRP A 164 -9.05 -12.68 -15.86
CA TRP A 164 -9.87 -13.39 -16.84
C TRP A 164 -10.94 -14.23 -16.15
N GLU A 165 -12.05 -14.51 -16.83
CA GLU A 165 -13.16 -15.31 -16.24
C GLU A 165 -12.71 -16.72 -15.84
N ASP A 166 -11.80 -17.31 -16.61
CA ASP A 166 -11.26 -18.65 -16.35
C ASP A 166 -10.11 -18.66 -15.32
N GLU A 167 -9.68 -17.49 -14.83
CA GLU A 167 -8.62 -17.41 -13.84
C GLU A 167 -9.17 -17.81 -12.46
N ALA A 168 -8.66 -18.92 -11.91
CA ALA A 168 -9.04 -19.35 -10.58
C ALA A 168 -8.66 -18.28 -9.55
N PRO A 169 -9.59 -17.89 -8.63
CA PRO A 169 -9.27 -16.95 -7.59
C PRO A 169 -8.16 -17.51 -6.67
N PRO A 170 -7.39 -16.64 -6.01
CA PRO A 170 -6.39 -17.09 -5.06
C PRO A 170 -7.06 -17.86 -3.92
N ARG A 171 -6.34 -18.84 -3.38
CA ARG A 171 -6.79 -19.61 -2.21
C ARG A 171 -7.11 -18.66 -1.05
N VAL A 172 -8.03 -19.09 -0.17
CA VAL A 172 -8.29 -18.35 1.07
C VAL A 172 -7.06 -18.45 1.98
N LEU A 173 -6.59 -17.31 2.48
CA LEU A 173 -5.46 -17.22 3.40
C LEU A 173 -5.91 -17.53 4.83
N SER A 174 -5.30 -18.51 5.48
CA SER A 174 -5.59 -18.84 6.89
C SER A 174 -4.83 -17.98 7.91
N THR A 175 -3.80 -17.26 7.47
CA THR A 175 -3.01 -16.36 8.32
C THR A 175 -3.89 -15.24 8.88
N PRO A 176 -3.99 -15.08 10.22
CA PRO A 176 -4.71 -13.97 10.81
C PRO A 176 -4.15 -12.64 10.33
N THR A 177 -5.03 -11.79 9.80
CA THR A 177 -4.63 -10.54 9.15
C THR A 177 -5.35 -9.34 9.74
N LEU A 178 -4.62 -8.30 10.10
CA LEU A 178 -5.15 -6.99 10.47
C LEU A 178 -4.91 -6.02 9.31
N LEU A 179 -5.98 -5.45 8.77
CA LEU A 179 -5.93 -4.42 7.74
C LEU A 179 -6.38 -3.08 8.33
N ILE A 180 -5.42 -2.18 8.56
CA ILE A 180 -5.68 -0.82 9.00
C ILE A 180 -5.77 0.07 7.75
N MET A 181 -6.91 0.74 7.58
CA MET A 181 -7.15 1.65 6.46
C MET A 181 -7.14 3.09 6.95
N GLY A 182 -6.36 3.95 6.28
CA GLY A 182 -6.50 5.40 6.44
C GLY A 182 -7.74 5.92 5.70
N ASP A 183 -7.82 7.23 5.53
CA ASP A 183 -8.85 7.86 4.71
C ASP A 183 -8.76 7.33 3.27
N PRO A 184 -9.92 7.08 2.61
CA PRO A 184 -9.94 6.53 1.26
C PRO A 184 -9.33 7.50 0.25
N ASP A 185 -8.53 6.98 -0.68
CA ASP A 185 -8.01 7.74 -1.81
C ASP A 185 -8.66 7.28 -3.14
N ALA A 186 -8.33 7.97 -4.23
CA ALA A 186 -8.91 7.73 -5.55
C ALA A 186 -8.66 6.30 -6.10
N LEU A 187 -7.75 5.54 -5.50
CA LEU A 187 -7.22 4.27 -6.01
C LEU A 187 -7.52 3.11 -5.08
N THR A 188 -7.71 3.42 -3.81
CA THR A 188 -7.96 2.48 -2.73
C THR A 188 -9.15 2.98 -1.91
N PRO A 189 -10.36 2.96 -2.50
CA PRO A 189 -11.57 3.20 -1.74
C PRO A 189 -11.74 2.11 -0.67
N ILE A 190 -12.47 2.44 0.39
CA ILE A 190 -12.66 1.54 1.54
C ILE A 190 -13.30 0.19 1.16
N ASP A 191 -14.09 0.16 0.09
CA ASP A 191 -14.69 -1.06 -0.47
C ASP A 191 -13.65 -2.16 -0.75
N LEU A 192 -12.44 -1.79 -1.21
CA LEU A 192 -11.39 -2.77 -1.50
C LEU A 192 -10.91 -3.47 -0.23
N ALA A 193 -10.92 -2.77 0.90
CA ALA A 193 -10.58 -3.37 2.19
C ALA A 193 -11.62 -4.44 2.58
N TYR A 194 -12.91 -4.14 2.43
CA TYR A 194 -13.98 -5.09 2.74
C TYR A 194 -13.99 -6.29 1.81
N ARG A 195 -13.81 -6.07 0.50
CA ARG A 195 -13.67 -7.17 -0.48
C ARG A 195 -12.43 -8.04 -0.23
N SER A 196 -11.39 -7.51 0.41
CA SER A 196 -10.23 -8.31 0.82
C SER A 196 -10.61 -9.42 1.81
N ALA A 197 -11.71 -9.29 2.55
CA ALA A 197 -12.20 -10.32 3.46
C ALA A 197 -12.75 -11.59 2.76
N GLU A 198 -12.95 -11.53 1.44
CA GLU A 198 -13.32 -12.72 0.65
C GLU A 198 -12.16 -13.73 0.56
N TYR A 199 -10.92 -13.23 0.65
CA TYR A 199 -9.69 -14.00 0.41
C TYR A 199 -8.93 -14.36 1.68
N VAL A 200 -9.46 -14.01 2.85
CA VAL A 200 -8.81 -14.26 4.14
C VAL A 200 -9.82 -14.87 5.10
N GLU A 201 -9.45 -15.97 5.72
CA GLU A 201 -10.29 -16.69 6.69
C GLU A 201 -10.55 -15.83 7.93
N ARG A 202 -9.53 -15.10 8.39
CA ARG A 202 -9.52 -14.33 9.63
C ARG A 202 -8.94 -12.95 9.38
N ILE A 203 -9.81 -11.98 9.17
CA ILE A 203 -9.43 -10.60 8.92
C ILE A 203 -10.11 -9.64 9.89
N THR A 204 -9.33 -8.74 10.45
CA THR A 204 -9.83 -7.59 11.21
C THR A 204 -9.55 -6.35 10.38
N ILE A 205 -10.60 -5.61 10.01
CA ILE A 205 -10.46 -4.36 9.26
C ILE A 205 -10.69 -3.20 10.21
N LYS A 206 -9.73 -2.29 10.30
CA LYS A 206 -9.82 -1.10 11.16
C LYS A 206 -9.65 0.18 10.33
N PRO A 207 -10.76 0.82 9.94
CA PRO A 207 -10.72 2.16 9.40
C PRO A 207 -10.30 3.14 10.50
N LEU A 208 -9.34 4.00 10.20
CA LEU A 208 -8.86 5.07 11.05
C LEU A 208 -8.83 6.34 10.20
N SER A 209 -9.34 7.44 10.75
CA SER A 209 -9.19 8.74 10.10
C SER A 209 -7.70 9.12 10.04
N GLY A 210 -7.26 9.75 8.95
CA GLY A 210 -5.86 10.15 8.75
C GLY A 210 -5.36 9.79 7.36
N PRO A 211 -4.13 10.19 7.02
CA PRO A 211 -3.61 10.03 5.67
C PRO A 211 -3.59 8.55 5.24
N PRO A 212 -3.99 8.26 3.99
CA PRO A 212 -4.24 6.89 3.52
C PRO A 212 -3.11 5.91 3.90
N ARG A 213 -1.89 6.13 3.39
CA ARG A 213 -0.74 5.24 3.60
C ARG A 213 0.13 5.59 4.82
N LEU A 214 -0.17 6.68 5.52
CA LEU A 214 0.71 7.23 6.55
C LEU A 214 0.02 7.33 7.92
N VAL A 215 -1.11 6.64 8.10
CA VAL A 215 -1.87 6.65 9.36
C VAL A 215 -1.04 6.22 10.58
N HIS A 216 -0.04 5.35 10.38
CA HIS A 216 0.89 4.92 11.42
C HIS A 216 1.83 6.05 11.90
N GLN A 217 2.15 7.01 11.03
CA GLN A 217 2.94 8.21 11.38
C GLN A 217 2.05 9.33 11.91
N SER A 218 0.86 9.50 11.34
CA SER A 218 -0.12 10.50 11.78
C SER A 218 -0.67 10.20 13.18
N LYS A 219 -1.02 8.94 13.46
CA LYS A 219 -1.68 8.50 14.71
C LYS A 219 -0.96 7.33 15.37
N PRO A 220 0.33 7.48 15.74
CA PRO A 220 1.16 6.38 16.21
C PRO A 220 0.60 5.72 17.47
N THR A 221 0.10 6.49 18.44
CA THR A 221 -0.48 5.95 19.68
C THR A 221 -1.71 5.08 19.42
N GLN A 222 -2.61 5.54 18.54
CA GLN A 222 -3.83 4.80 18.21
C GLN A 222 -3.51 3.54 17.40
N VAL A 223 -2.62 3.65 16.41
CA VAL A 223 -2.18 2.52 15.60
C VAL A 223 -1.46 1.48 16.45
N ASN A 224 -0.50 1.89 17.28
CA ASN A 224 0.23 0.98 18.16
C ASN A 224 -0.71 0.23 19.12
N ARG A 225 -1.74 0.91 19.64
CA ARG A 225 -2.75 0.25 20.47
C ARG A 225 -3.47 -0.87 19.72
N VAL A 226 -4.00 -0.59 18.53
CA VAL A 226 -4.73 -1.59 17.71
C VAL A 226 -3.82 -2.74 17.31
N VAL A 227 -2.59 -2.44 16.90
CA VAL A 227 -1.59 -3.47 16.53
C VAL A 227 -1.25 -4.34 17.74
N LEU A 228 -0.96 -3.76 18.90
CA LEU A 228 -0.61 -4.52 20.10
C LEU A 228 -1.77 -5.37 20.63
N GLU A 229 -3.01 -4.84 20.58
CA GLU A 229 -4.22 -5.61 20.89
C GLU A 229 -4.32 -6.83 19.97
N PHE A 230 -4.24 -6.63 18.64
CA PHE A 230 -4.26 -7.73 17.67
C PHE A 230 -3.12 -8.73 17.86
N LEU A 231 -1.89 -8.28 18.16
CA LEU A 231 -0.75 -9.19 18.35
C LEU A 231 -0.91 -10.03 19.62
N ARG A 232 -1.41 -9.44 20.72
CA ARG A 232 -1.58 -10.11 22.03
C ARG A 232 -2.66 -11.18 22.06
N GLU A 233 -3.66 -11.12 21.18
CA GLU A 233 -4.69 -12.16 21.09
C GLU A 233 -4.07 -13.52 20.71
N MET A 234 -3.69 -14.34 21.71
CA MET A 234 -3.14 -15.71 21.58
C MET A 234 -4.25 -16.72 21.17
N PRO A 235 -3.88 -17.89 20.59
CA PRO A 235 -4.51 -18.43 19.39
C PRO A 235 -6.00 -18.67 19.61
N TRP A 236 -6.78 -17.79 19.01
CA TRP A 236 -8.20 -17.93 18.98
C TRP A 236 -8.59 -19.17 18.17
N LYS A 237 -9.44 -20.01 18.77
CA LYS A 237 -10.00 -21.21 18.13
C LYS A 237 -10.71 -20.81 16.85
N PRO A 238 -10.49 -21.49 15.71
CA PRO A 238 -11.24 -21.22 14.50
C PRO A 238 -12.73 -21.23 14.85
N LEU A 239 -13.46 -20.18 14.49
CA LEU A 239 -14.89 -20.35 14.30
C LEU A 239 -15.02 -21.47 13.27
N THR A 240 -15.59 -22.60 13.70
CA THR A 240 -16.16 -23.60 12.79
C THR A 240 -16.83 -22.84 11.65
N PRO A 241 -16.56 -23.18 10.37
CA PRO A 241 -16.83 -22.31 9.24
C PRO A 241 -18.22 -21.69 9.37
N ALA A 242 -18.25 -20.44 9.82
CA ALA A 242 -19.49 -19.68 9.85
C ALA A 242 -19.86 -19.57 8.39
N THR A 243 -21.07 -20.05 8.10
CA THR A 243 -21.73 -20.11 6.78
C THR A 243 -21.15 -19.13 5.77
N SER A 244 -20.97 -19.61 4.52
CA SER A 244 -20.41 -18.96 3.32
C SER A 244 -20.86 -17.51 2.99
N SER A 245 -21.67 -16.89 3.84
CA SER A 245 -22.07 -15.49 3.76
C SER A 245 -20.97 -14.52 4.22
N LEU A 246 -20.76 -13.48 3.41
CA LEU A 246 -19.96 -12.28 3.71
C LEU A 246 -20.26 -11.71 5.10
N MET A 247 -21.54 -11.75 5.51
CA MET A 247 -22.02 -11.26 6.81
C MET A 247 -21.43 -12.05 7.99
N GLY A 248 -21.25 -13.38 7.86
CA GLY A 248 -20.66 -14.22 8.91
C GLY A 248 -19.17 -13.96 9.12
N ARG A 249 -18.44 -13.65 8.04
CA ARG A 249 -17.01 -13.26 8.11
C ARG A 249 -16.83 -11.86 8.71
N VAL A 250 -17.76 -10.94 8.41
CA VAL A 250 -17.76 -9.58 8.97
C VAL A 250 -18.20 -9.57 10.45
N MET A 251 -19.15 -10.41 10.86
CA MET A 251 -19.67 -10.46 12.23
C MET A 251 -18.72 -11.15 13.24
N GLY A 252 -17.82 -12.01 12.76
CA GLY A 252 -16.71 -12.55 13.57
C GLY A 252 -15.65 -11.49 13.93
N ALA A 253 -15.63 -10.37 13.18
CA ALA A 253 -14.88 -9.17 13.52
C ALA A 253 -15.77 -8.30 14.43
N GLY A 254 -15.35 -8.15 15.69
CA GLY A 254 -16.14 -7.53 16.76
C GLY A 254 -16.90 -6.25 16.37
N MET A 255 -18.18 -6.26 16.72
CA MET A 255 -19.10 -5.13 16.74
C MET A 255 -18.54 -4.00 17.62
N PHE A 256 -17.84 -3.02 17.01
CA PHE A 256 -17.46 -1.78 17.67
C PHE A 256 -17.65 -0.55 16.77
N ALA A 257 -18.71 0.20 17.11
CA ALA A 257 -18.98 1.61 16.79
C ALA A 257 -19.23 1.95 15.30
N VAL A 258 -20.43 1.61 14.82
CA VAL A 258 -21.11 2.42 13.80
C VAL A 258 -21.83 3.55 14.53
N ASN A 259 -21.32 4.77 14.40
CA ASN A 259 -22.16 5.96 14.54
C ASN A 259 -21.61 7.08 13.65
N LYS A 260 -22.53 7.66 12.87
CA LYS A 260 -22.40 8.77 11.90
C LYS A 260 -22.06 8.41 10.46
N THR A 261 -23.02 7.79 9.78
CA THR A 261 -23.23 7.89 8.33
C THR A 261 -24.08 9.11 8.02
N THR A 262 -23.45 10.26 7.75
CA THR A 262 -24.14 11.35 7.03
C THR A 262 -23.25 12.30 6.19
N ASP A 263 -21.92 12.34 6.37
CA ASP A 263 -21.10 13.38 5.72
C ASP A 263 -20.34 12.95 4.44
N VAL A 264 -20.50 11.71 3.98
CA VAL A 264 -19.68 11.13 2.88
C VAL A 264 -20.04 11.70 1.49
N TRP A 265 -21.21 12.33 1.32
CA TRP A 265 -21.66 12.79 0.01
C TRP A 265 -21.11 14.16 -0.42
N GLN A 266 -20.63 14.99 0.53
CA GLN A 266 -20.22 16.37 0.25
C GLN A 266 -18.71 16.56 0.03
N MET A 267 -17.86 15.56 0.31
CA MET A 267 -16.40 15.62 0.12
C MET A 267 -15.89 15.13 -1.24
N SER A 268 -16.76 14.60 -2.12
CA SER A 268 -16.36 14.02 -3.41
C SER A 268 -16.03 15.03 -4.52
N GLN A 269 -16.17 16.34 -4.26
CA GLN A 269 -16.15 17.37 -5.30
C GLN A 269 -14.89 18.25 -5.35
N ASN A 270 -13.94 18.15 -4.42
CA ASN A 270 -12.79 19.05 -4.45
C ASN A 270 -11.47 18.38 -4.05
N VAL A 271 -10.45 18.69 -4.85
CA VAL A 271 -9.00 18.50 -4.62
C VAL A 271 -8.42 17.15 -5.09
N GLY A 272 -7.72 17.20 -6.22
CA GLY A 272 -6.72 16.18 -6.59
C GLY A 272 -6.37 16.20 -8.07
N ILE A 273 -7.37 16.16 -8.93
CA ILE A 273 -7.18 15.89 -10.37
C ILE A 273 -6.71 17.14 -11.13
N LEU A 274 -7.30 18.31 -10.86
CA LEU A 274 -6.91 19.57 -11.51
C LEU A 274 -5.53 20.07 -11.09
N GLY A 275 -5.08 19.78 -9.87
CA GLY A 275 -3.79 20.27 -9.35
C GLY A 275 -2.58 19.54 -9.94
N MET A 276 -2.66 18.22 -10.11
CA MET A 276 -1.57 17.43 -10.70
C MET A 276 -1.54 17.52 -12.22
N ALA A 277 -2.71 17.60 -12.88
CA ALA A 277 -2.79 17.86 -14.32
C ALA A 277 -2.23 19.26 -14.64
N LYS A 278 -2.56 20.27 -13.84
CA LYS A 278 -2.02 21.63 -14.00
C LYS A 278 -0.51 21.67 -13.74
N ALA A 279 -0.01 21.03 -12.68
CA ALA A 279 1.44 20.94 -12.46
C ALA A 279 2.19 20.24 -13.60
N SER A 280 1.57 19.23 -14.23
CA SER A 280 2.16 18.52 -15.38
C SER A 280 2.10 19.34 -16.67
N LEU A 281 1.01 20.12 -16.87
CA LEU A 281 0.87 21.06 -17.99
C LEU A 281 1.83 22.24 -17.85
N ASP A 282 1.91 22.84 -16.65
CA ASP A 282 2.78 24.00 -16.37
C ASP A 282 4.27 23.61 -16.55
N ILE A 283 4.64 22.36 -16.24
CA ILE A 283 5.99 21.82 -16.51
C ILE A 283 6.22 21.58 -18.02
N ALA A 284 5.19 21.20 -18.77
CA ALA A 284 5.27 21.00 -20.21
C ALA A 284 5.35 22.35 -20.97
N GLU A 285 4.55 23.33 -20.57
CA GLU A 285 4.53 24.69 -21.15
C GLU A 285 5.83 25.45 -20.85
N ALA A 286 6.35 25.37 -19.62
CA ALA A 286 7.58 26.05 -19.23
C ALA A 286 8.86 25.50 -19.90
N LYS A 287 8.82 24.28 -20.47
CA LYS A 287 10.00 23.63 -21.08
C LYS A 287 9.91 23.41 -22.60
N LEU A 288 8.72 23.44 -23.20
CA LEU A 288 8.55 23.19 -24.64
C LEU A 288 8.40 24.46 -25.49
N GLY A 289 8.32 25.65 -24.89
CA GLY A 289 8.38 26.91 -25.64
C GLY A 289 7.35 27.01 -26.77
N PHE A 290 6.08 26.72 -26.48
CA PHE A 290 4.98 26.80 -27.45
C PHE A 290 4.44 28.22 -27.69
N ASP A 291 5.24 29.26 -27.45
CA ASP A 291 4.88 30.65 -27.77
C ASP A 291 5.37 31.12 -29.15
N GLN A 292 5.90 30.21 -29.99
CA GLN A 292 6.22 30.49 -31.40
C GLN A 292 5.84 29.34 -32.32
N LEU A 293 4.54 29.13 -32.53
CA LEU A 293 3.91 28.56 -33.73
C LEU A 293 2.46 29.06 -33.80
#